data_AF-A0AA41L2B5-F1
#
_entry.id   AF-A0AA41L2B5-F1
#
_cell.length_a   1.000
_cell.length_b   1.000
_cell.length_c   1.000
_cell.angle_alpha   90.00
_cell.angle_beta   90.00
_cell.angle_gamma   90.00
#
_symmetry.space_group_name_H-M   'P 1'
#
loop_
_entity.id
_entity.type
_entity.pdbx_description
1 polymer ?
#
loop_
_entity_poly.entity_id
_entity_poly.type
_entity_poly.pdbx_seq_one_letter_code
_entity_poly.pdbx_strand_id
1 'polypeptide(L)'
;MKLINHRVLRGSRTLLAVSLFVLPVIGLCGNGTVPVSIHGVNYSGDDFSYVVEDPQDSTNKGGGESIGPYEAGGTMCCYRLPQTWRRGIQIKVHAVHSARLSPDKAGPEIAETQIVEVPEYIDGKTGELWVIRAADGALSAVSSDFQPNHAKWPGAVKGWPVPSLEYKRQRWGQYMKLAQDGLDTANEALAELKISPQKLVAGSWKLDQKYQPKSVQEFSGPEDERYVEYVRQKFLRMKRNSEEEVRQVQERRP
;
A
#
# COMPACT_ATOMS: atom_id res chain seq x y z
N MET A 1 -70.22 18.89 87.23
CA MET A 1 -70.50 17.48 86.90
C MET A 1 -69.33 16.94 86.09
N LYS A 2 -68.59 16.00 86.70
CA LYS A 2 -67.67 14.96 86.16
C LYS A 2 -67.09 15.04 84.72
N LEU A 3 -65.75 14.97 84.71
CA LEU A 3 -64.85 14.08 83.93
C LEU A 3 -64.76 14.35 82.39
N ILE A 4 -63.62 14.28 81.69
CA ILE A 4 -62.59 13.23 81.62
C ILE A 4 -61.26 13.82 81.07
N ASN A 5 -60.14 13.29 81.58
CA ASN A 5 -58.74 13.47 81.16
C ASN A 5 -58.40 12.70 79.86
N HIS A 6 -57.42 13.13 79.05
CA HIS A 6 -56.35 12.24 78.53
C HIS A 6 -55.20 13.00 77.80
N ARG A 7 -53.99 12.83 78.38
CA ARG A 7 -52.64 12.55 77.80
C ARG A 7 -52.14 13.20 76.48
N VAL A 8 -51.04 13.96 76.66
CA VAL A 8 -49.65 13.78 76.13
C VAL A 8 -49.44 13.33 74.67
N LEU A 9 -48.66 14.12 73.89
CA LEU A 9 -47.43 13.66 73.18
C LEU A 9 -46.65 14.79 72.47
N ARG A 10 -45.42 15.00 73.00
CA ARG A 10 -44.11 15.30 72.38
C ARG A 10 -44.01 15.53 70.86
N GLY A 11 -43.24 16.55 70.47
CA GLY A 11 -42.60 16.64 69.14
C GLY A 11 -41.60 17.80 69.03
N SER A 12 -40.30 17.50 69.21
CA SER A 12 -39.14 18.39 68.96
C SER A 12 -38.94 18.70 67.48
N ARG A 13 -38.40 19.89 67.15
CA ARG A 13 -37.79 20.32 65.86
C ARG A 13 -37.39 21.82 66.01
N THR A 14 -36.24 22.38 65.60
CA THR A 14 -35.09 21.95 64.80
C THR A 14 -33.97 23.00 65.00
N LEU A 15 -32.72 22.60 65.20
CA LEU A 15 -31.52 23.46 65.09
C LEU A 15 -31.00 23.32 63.64
N LEU A 16 -30.87 24.44 62.91
CA LEU A 16 -30.28 24.50 61.58
C LEU A 16 -28.78 24.78 61.71
N ALA A 17 -27.94 23.81 61.34
CA ALA A 17 -26.51 24.01 61.11
C ALA A 17 -26.26 23.93 59.60
N VAL A 18 -25.76 25.01 59.01
CA VAL A 18 -25.41 25.10 57.58
C VAL A 18 -23.96 24.69 57.41
N SER A 19 -23.74 23.53 56.78
CA SER A 19 -22.41 23.04 56.39
C SER A 19 -22.08 23.48 54.97
N LEU A 20 -21.07 24.35 54.80
CA LEU A 20 -20.47 24.64 53.49
C LEU A 20 -19.59 23.46 53.06
N PHE A 21 -20.02 22.73 52.02
CA PHE A 21 -19.16 21.77 51.31
C PHE A 21 -18.40 22.53 50.21
N VAL A 22 -17.09 22.69 50.39
CA VAL A 22 -16.16 23.07 49.32
C VAL A 22 -15.78 21.79 48.58
N LEU A 23 -16.33 21.59 47.38
CA LEU A 23 -15.93 20.49 46.49
C LEU A 23 -14.62 20.87 45.77
N PRO A 24 -13.56 20.04 45.83
CA PRO A 24 -12.38 20.23 44.99
C PRO A 24 -12.73 19.82 43.56
N VAL A 25 -12.65 20.77 42.63
CA VAL A 25 -12.71 20.49 41.19
C VAL A 25 -11.38 19.84 40.79
N ILE A 26 -11.29 18.52 40.92
CA ILE A 26 -10.26 17.75 40.22
C ILE A 26 -10.73 17.68 38.77
N GLY A 27 -10.16 18.53 37.92
CA GLY A 27 -10.32 18.42 36.47
C GLY A 27 -9.79 17.08 36.02
N LEU A 28 -10.70 16.14 35.75
CA LEU A 28 -10.43 14.88 35.10
C LEU A 28 -10.03 15.20 33.64
N CYS A 29 -8.75 15.51 33.40
CA CYS A 29 -8.19 15.54 32.05
C CYS A 29 -8.28 14.12 31.49
N GLY A 30 -9.30 13.87 30.66
CA GLY A 30 -9.48 12.58 30.03
C GLY A 30 -8.31 12.27 29.10
N ASN A 31 -7.42 11.38 29.53
CA ASN A 31 -6.38 10.76 28.70
C ASN A 31 -7.01 9.74 27.74
N GLY A 32 -7.94 10.20 26.89
CA GLY A 32 -8.59 9.36 25.90
C GLY A 32 -7.66 9.02 24.74
N THR A 33 -7.75 7.79 24.22
CA THR A 33 -7.21 7.43 22.91
C THR A 33 -8.34 7.36 21.89
N VAL A 34 -8.04 7.65 20.64
CA VAL A 34 -8.95 7.55 19.50
C VAL A 34 -8.41 6.55 18.48
N PRO A 35 -9.27 5.71 17.88
CA PRO A 35 -8.85 4.86 16.77
C PRO A 35 -8.56 5.75 15.55
N VAL A 36 -7.45 5.47 14.86
CA VAL A 36 -7.02 6.17 13.65
C VAL A 36 -6.75 5.16 12.54
N SER A 37 -7.00 5.59 11.30
CA SER A 37 -6.54 4.91 10.10
C SER A 37 -5.02 4.85 10.08
N ILE A 38 -4.49 3.84 9.39
CA ILE A 38 -3.06 3.65 9.17
C ILE A 38 -2.79 3.71 7.67
N HIS A 39 -1.76 4.45 7.28
CA HIS A 39 -1.30 4.63 5.92
C HIS A 39 0.19 4.38 5.85
N GLY A 40 0.68 4.01 4.68
CA GLY A 40 2.11 3.91 4.43
C GLY A 40 2.54 4.70 3.21
N VAL A 41 3.76 5.18 3.22
CA VAL A 41 4.38 5.81 2.05
C VAL A 41 5.84 5.41 1.95
N ASN A 42 6.24 5.00 0.76
CA ASN A 42 7.55 4.42 0.49
C ASN A 42 8.33 5.31 -0.49
N TYR A 43 9.35 6.00 0.00
CA TYR A 43 10.25 6.82 -0.81
C TYR A 43 11.48 6.07 -1.33
N SER A 44 11.55 4.76 -1.09
CA SER A 44 12.70 3.93 -1.40
C SER A 44 12.51 3.11 -2.69
N GLY A 45 13.61 2.46 -3.11
CA GLY A 45 13.65 1.52 -4.23
C GLY A 45 13.20 0.08 -3.91
N ASP A 46 12.88 -0.22 -2.65
CA ASP A 46 12.52 -1.57 -2.19
C ASP A 46 11.01 -1.73 -2.04
N ASP A 47 10.52 -2.96 -2.11
CA ASP A 47 9.19 -3.27 -1.56
C ASP A 47 9.23 -3.18 -0.03
N PHE A 48 8.11 -2.77 0.56
CA PHE A 48 8.00 -2.53 2.00
C PHE A 48 6.62 -2.96 2.51
N SER A 49 6.57 -3.71 3.60
CA SER A 49 5.34 -3.96 4.35
C SER A 49 5.59 -3.70 5.84
N TYR A 50 4.52 -3.44 6.59
CA TYR A 50 4.66 -3.09 7.99
C TYR A 50 3.45 -3.46 8.85
N VAL A 51 3.69 -3.54 10.16
CA VAL A 51 2.70 -3.63 11.22
C VAL A 51 3.12 -2.65 12.31
N VAL A 52 2.15 -1.96 12.91
CA VAL A 52 2.39 -1.06 14.04
C VAL A 52 1.87 -1.67 15.33
N GLU A 53 2.60 -1.46 16.41
CA GLU A 53 2.28 -1.93 17.77
C GLU A 53 2.66 -0.86 18.79
N ASP A 54 1.86 -0.69 19.84
CA ASP A 54 2.24 0.14 20.98
C ASP A 54 3.31 -0.61 21.80
N PRO A 55 4.50 -0.02 22.01
CA PRO A 55 5.56 -0.69 22.74
C PRO A 55 5.21 -1.01 24.20
N GLN A 56 4.19 -0.36 24.78
CA GLN A 56 3.73 -0.58 26.15
C GLN A 56 2.41 -1.37 26.24
N ASP A 57 1.70 -1.55 25.12
CA ASP A 57 0.42 -2.26 25.05
C ASP A 57 0.29 -3.03 23.73
N SER A 58 0.69 -4.30 23.72
CA SER A 58 0.63 -5.14 22.51
C SER A 58 -0.80 -5.43 22.00
N THR A 59 -1.84 -5.04 22.75
CA THR A 59 -3.23 -5.12 22.27
C THR A 59 -3.56 -3.95 21.33
N ASN A 60 -2.85 -2.83 21.45
CA ASN A 60 -2.92 -1.70 20.53
C ASN A 60 -1.98 -1.94 19.34
N LYS A 61 -2.47 -2.66 18.35
CA LYS A 61 -1.73 -2.98 17.13
C LYS A 61 -2.63 -2.83 15.89
N GLY A 62 -2.02 -2.51 14.76
CA GLY A 62 -2.71 -2.38 13.49
C GLY A 62 -1.85 -2.86 12.32
N GLY A 63 -2.51 -3.49 11.35
CA GLY A 63 -1.84 -3.98 10.15
C GLY A 63 -1.58 -2.84 9.16
N GLY A 64 -0.41 -2.86 8.55
CA GLY A 64 -0.13 -2.10 7.33
C GLY A 64 -0.36 -2.96 6.08
N GLU A 65 -0.01 -2.41 4.93
CA GLU A 65 -0.07 -3.07 3.63
C GLU A 65 1.32 -3.24 3.03
N SER A 66 1.41 -4.01 1.95
CA SER A 66 2.61 -4.06 1.10
C SER A 66 2.59 -2.91 0.10
N ILE A 67 3.66 -2.12 0.09
CA ILE A 67 3.82 -0.91 -0.71
C ILE A 67 5.03 -1.09 -1.62
N GLY A 68 4.83 -0.88 -2.92
CA GLY A 68 5.90 -0.97 -3.90
C GLY A 68 6.91 0.18 -3.80
N PRO A 69 8.02 0.10 -4.54
CA PRO A 69 9.01 1.16 -4.61
C PRO A 69 8.41 2.47 -5.12
N TYR A 70 8.65 3.58 -4.41
CA TYR A 70 8.13 4.90 -4.77
C TYR A 70 6.60 4.96 -4.87
N GLU A 71 5.89 4.24 -4.01
CA GLU A 71 4.43 4.20 -3.94
C GLU A 71 3.91 4.60 -2.56
N ALA A 72 2.59 4.77 -2.46
CA ALA A 72 1.89 4.95 -1.21
C ALA A 72 0.73 3.97 -1.13
N GLY A 73 0.44 3.59 0.10
CA GLY A 73 -0.61 2.68 0.45
C GLY A 73 -2.01 3.31 0.52
N GLY A 74 -3.02 2.47 0.66
CA GLY A 74 -4.39 2.85 0.96
C GLY A 74 -4.63 3.13 2.45
N THR A 75 -5.85 2.82 2.90
CA THR A 75 -6.30 3.04 4.28
C THR A 75 -6.44 1.70 4.99
N MET A 76 -5.70 1.51 6.08
CA MET A 76 -5.74 0.32 6.94
C MET A 76 -6.30 0.64 8.33
N CYS A 77 -6.75 -0.39 9.04
CA CYS A 77 -7.37 -0.26 10.37
C CYS A 77 -6.69 -1.18 11.40
N CYS A 78 -6.64 -0.82 12.66
CA CYS A 78 -6.64 0.54 13.20
C CYS A 78 -5.61 0.56 14.32
N TYR A 79 -5.04 1.73 14.58
CA TYR A 79 -4.18 1.96 15.74
C TYR A 79 -4.85 2.99 16.65
N ARG A 80 -4.55 2.99 17.95
CA ARG A 80 -5.08 3.98 18.89
C ARG A 80 -4.02 4.99 19.25
N LEU A 81 -4.31 6.28 19.00
CA LEU A 81 -3.45 7.40 19.40
C LEU A 81 -4.09 8.22 20.51
N PRO A 82 -3.31 8.83 21.43
CA PRO A 82 -3.83 9.80 22.38
C PRO A 82 -4.52 10.95 21.65
N GLN A 83 -5.69 11.39 22.11
CA GLN A 83 -6.45 12.47 21.48
C GLN A 83 -5.69 13.80 21.45
N THR A 84 -4.91 14.06 22.50
CA THR A 84 -4.02 15.23 22.63
C THR A 84 -2.58 14.74 22.62
N TRP A 85 -1.73 15.43 21.87
CA TRP A 85 -0.31 15.08 21.83
C TRP A 85 0.36 15.30 23.19
N ARG A 86 1.33 14.44 23.49
CA ARG A 86 2.27 14.60 24.60
C ARG A 86 3.65 14.12 24.16
N ARG A 87 4.69 14.65 24.80
CA ARG A 87 6.07 14.21 24.53
C ARG A 87 6.22 12.71 24.84
N GLY A 88 6.96 11.99 23.98
CA GLY A 88 7.31 10.58 24.17
C GLY A 88 6.26 9.57 23.68
N ILE A 89 5.33 9.97 22.80
CA ILE A 89 4.49 9.00 22.09
C ILE A 89 5.39 8.18 21.16
N GLN A 90 5.39 6.87 21.34
CA GLN A 90 6.20 5.92 20.60
C GLN A 90 5.34 4.87 19.91
N ILE A 91 5.79 4.41 18.75
CA ILE A 91 5.18 3.32 17.99
C ILE A 91 6.29 2.34 17.62
N LYS A 92 6.06 1.07 17.85
CA LYS A 92 6.91 -0.02 17.36
C LYS A 92 6.45 -0.38 15.96
N VAL A 93 7.33 -0.21 14.98
CA VAL A 93 7.09 -0.57 13.58
C VAL A 93 7.84 -1.85 13.30
N HIS A 94 7.10 -2.92 13.01
CA HIS A 94 7.63 -4.15 12.47
C HIS A 94 7.56 -4.05 10.95
N ALA A 95 8.70 -3.98 10.30
CA ALA A 95 8.79 -3.81 8.86
C ALA A 95 9.44 -5.02 8.22
N VAL A 96 9.00 -5.35 7.01
CA VAL A 96 9.68 -6.28 6.11
C VAL A 96 9.92 -5.55 4.81
N HIS A 97 11.16 -5.56 4.33
CA HIS A 97 11.50 -4.96 3.05
C HIS A 97 12.31 -5.92 2.18
N SER A 98 12.22 -5.76 0.86
CA SER A 98 13.01 -6.54 -0.08
C SER A 98 13.36 -5.75 -1.33
N ALA A 99 14.63 -5.79 -1.73
CA ALA A 99 15.06 -5.23 -3.00
C ALA A 99 14.56 -6.10 -4.15
N ARG A 100 14.04 -5.51 -5.22
CA ARG A 100 13.63 -6.29 -6.41
C ARG A 100 14.84 -6.68 -7.25
N LEU A 101 15.03 -7.99 -7.43
CA LEU A 101 16.06 -8.54 -8.32
C LEU A 101 15.62 -8.50 -9.79
N SER A 102 14.32 -8.71 -10.04
CA SER A 102 13.68 -8.60 -11.35
C SER A 102 12.19 -8.27 -11.18
N PRO A 103 11.40 -8.01 -12.26
CA PRO A 103 9.96 -7.72 -12.14
C PRO A 103 9.20 -8.75 -11.31
N ASP A 104 9.51 -10.04 -11.51
CA ASP A 104 8.79 -11.16 -10.93
C ASP A 104 9.58 -11.84 -9.79
N LYS A 105 10.73 -11.27 -9.39
CA LYS A 105 11.61 -11.85 -8.37
C LYS A 105 11.98 -10.82 -7.32
N ALA A 106 11.35 -10.93 -6.17
CA ALA A 106 11.79 -10.28 -4.95
C ALA A 106 13.15 -10.85 -4.50
N GLY A 107 13.96 -9.99 -3.89
CA GLY A 107 15.14 -10.38 -3.15
C GLY A 107 14.78 -11.05 -1.83
N PRO A 108 15.79 -11.41 -1.01
CA PRO A 108 15.53 -11.90 0.34
C PRO A 108 14.79 -10.83 1.15
N GLU A 109 13.81 -11.28 1.92
CA GLU A 109 13.10 -10.42 2.87
C GLU A 109 14.01 -10.10 4.05
N ILE A 110 14.05 -8.81 4.40
CA ILE A 110 14.77 -8.29 5.56
C ILE A 110 13.72 -7.78 6.54
N ALA A 111 13.57 -8.49 7.65
CA ALA A 111 12.72 -8.06 8.74
C ALA A 111 13.48 -7.14 9.69
N GLU A 112 12.88 -6.00 10.03
CA GLU A 112 13.40 -5.05 11.00
C GLU A 112 12.31 -4.61 11.96
N THR A 113 12.70 -4.18 13.15
CA THR A 113 11.78 -3.60 14.12
C THR A 113 12.40 -2.34 14.67
N GLN A 114 11.70 -1.23 14.55
CA GLN A 114 12.16 0.07 15.01
C GLN A 114 11.10 0.71 15.90
N ILE A 115 11.51 1.30 17.02
CA ILE A 115 10.63 2.18 17.81
C ILE A 115 10.86 3.60 17.31
N VAL A 116 9.79 4.23 16.83
CA VAL A 116 9.81 5.60 16.30
C VAL A 116 8.94 6.50 17.17
N GLU A 117 9.35 7.75 17.34
CA GLU A 117 8.53 8.75 18.02
C GLU A 117 7.52 9.38 17.07
N VAL A 118 6.32 9.66 17.57
CA VAL A 118 5.31 10.45 16.85
C VAL A 118 5.51 11.92 17.22
N PRO A 119 5.85 12.79 16.24
CA PRO A 119 6.04 14.21 16.49
C PRO A 119 4.73 14.89 16.89
N GLU A 120 4.83 16.16 17.31
CA GLU A 120 3.68 16.96 17.69
C GLU A 120 2.61 16.96 16.59
N TYR A 121 1.36 16.79 17.02
CA TYR A 121 0.23 16.80 16.10
C TYR A 121 0.07 18.15 15.45
N ILE A 122 -0.07 18.16 14.13
CA ILE A 122 -0.31 19.38 13.40
C ILE A 122 -1.68 19.96 13.80
N ASP A 123 -1.73 21.29 13.96
CA ASP A 123 -2.89 22.01 14.48
C ASP A 123 -3.38 21.50 15.88
N GLY A 124 -2.54 20.76 16.62
CA GLY A 124 -2.84 20.23 17.95
C GLY A 124 -3.86 19.08 17.98
N LYS A 125 -4.17 18.48 16.82
CA LYS A 125 -5.22 17.46 16.69
C LYS A 125 -4.67 16.14 16.15
N THR A 126 -5.10 15.04 16.78
CA THR A 126 -4.81 13.71 16.24
C THR A 126 -5.44 13.57 14.87
N GLY A 127 -4.63 13.19 13.87
CA GLY A 127 -5.09 12.75 12.57
C GLY A 127 -4.76 11.27 12.33
N GLU A 128 -4.81 10.84 11.07
CA GLU A 128 -4.44 9.48 10.65
C GLU A 128 -2.97 9.17 10.92
N LEU A 129 -2.62 7.90 11.16
CA LEU A 129 -1.24 7.45 11.36
C LEU A 129 -0.59 7.13 10.02
N TRP A 130 0.55 7.77 9.74
CA TRP A 130 1.34 7.51 8.54
C TRP A 130 2.67 6.87 8.92
N VAL A 131 2.98 5.71 8.36
CA VAL A 131 4.29 5.06 8.42
C VAL A 131 5.06 5.40 7.15
N ILE A 132 6.25 5.95 7.32
CA ILE A 132 7.06 6.49 6.22
C ILE A 132 8.36 5.68 6.15
N ARG A 133 8.63 5.07 5.00
CA ARG A 133 9.96 4.55 4.66
C ARG A 133 10.69 5.57 3.80
N ALA A 134 11.78 6.13 4.31
CA ALA A 134 12.60 7.10 3.62
C ALA A 134 13.44 6.44 2.49
N ALA A 135 14.05 7.27 1.64
CA ALA A 135 14.84 6.79 0.50
C ALA A 135 16.09 5.99 0.92
N ASP A 136 16.63 6.25 2.11
CA ASP A 136 17.73 5.51 2.73
C ASP A 136 17.26 4.29 3.54
N GLY A 137 15.95 4.00 3.54
CA GLY A 137 15.33 2.88 4.25
C GLY A 137 14.90 3.20 5.68
N ALA A 138 15.19 4.39 6.21
CA ALA A 138 14.82 4.74 7.58
C ALA A 138 13.29 4.78 7.76
N LEU A 139 12.80 4.27 8.90
CA LEU A 139 11.38 4.29 9.26
C LEU A 139 11.08 5.50 10.13
N SER A 140 9.93 6.11 9.90
CA SER A 140 9.37 7.16 10.76
C SER A 140 7.85 7.09 10.76
N ALA A 141 7.22 7.79 11.69
CA ALA A 141 5.77 7.90 11.75
C ALA A 141 5.32 9.32 12.06
N VAL A 142 4.16 9.72 11.52
CA VAL A 142 3.51 11.00 11.82
C VAL A 142 2.00 10.81 12.00
N SER A 143 1.35 11.72 12.71
CA SER A 143 -0.11 11.81 12.75
C SER A 143 -0.57 13.01 11.90
N SER A 144 -1.39 12.78 10.88
CA SER A 144 -1.87 13.83 9.98
C SER A 144 -3.08 13.41 9.15
N ASP A 145 -4.04 14.32 9.00
CA ASP A 145 -5.10 14.24 7.97
C ASP A 145 -4.68 14.86 6.63
N PHE A 146 -3.46 15.41 6.57
CA PHE A 146 -2.90 15.97 5.36
C PHE A 146 -2.11 14.91 4.61
N GLN A 147 -2.22 14.92 3.28
CA GLN A 147 -1.44 14.03 2.41
C GLN A 147 -0.02 14.57 2.18
N PRO A 148 0.95 13.74 1.74
CA PRO A 148 2.34 14.14 1.52
C PRO A 148 2.58 15.39 0.67
N ASN A 149 1.70 15.66 -0.30
CA ASN A 149 1.77 16.84 -1.18
C ASN A 149 1.13 18.11 -0.59
N HIS A 150 0.54 18.06 0.59
CA HIS A 150 -0.09 19.21 1.24
C HIS A 150 0.93 20.08 1.99
N ALA A 151 0.75 21.40 1.99
CA ALA A 151 1.68 22.35 2.61
C ALA A 151 1.86 22.13 4.13
N LYS A 152 0.83 21.63 4.81
CA LYS A 152 0.85 21.29 6.25
C LYS A 152 1.30 19.86 6.55
N TRP A 153 1.73 19.08 5.56
CA TRP A 153 2.23 17.73 5.78
C TRP A 153 3.38 17.74 6.80
N PRO A 154 3.30 16.98 7.91
CA PRO A 154 4.34 17.00 8.95
C PRO A 154 5.54 16.11 8.62
N GLY A 155 5.46 15.21 7.63
CA GLY A 155 6.58 14.33 7.27
C GLY A 155 7.78 15.11 6.73
N ALA A 156 8.98 14.55 6.91
CA ALA A 156 10.24 15.20 6.53
C ALA A 156 10.34 15.42 5.01
N VAL A 157 9.93 14.43 4.21
CA VAL A 157 9.87 14.52 2.75
C VAL A 157 8.54 15.15 2.34
N LYS A 158 8.61 16.23 1.54
CA LYS A 158 7.43 16.93 1.00
C LYS A 158 7.13 16.42 -0.41
N GLY A 159 5.85 16.18 -0.69
CA GLY A 159 5.39 15.61 -1.96
C GLY A 159 5.24 14.09 -1.91
N TRP A 160 4.53 13.54 -2.89
CA TRP A 160 4.46 12.10 -3.10
C TRP A 160 5.82 11.53 -3.52
N PRO A 161 6.07 10.22 -3.30
CA PRO A 161 7.29 9.59 -3.78
C PRO A 161 7.52 9.79 -5.27
N VAL A 162 8.76 10.13 -5.63
CA VAL A 162 9.19 10.29 -7.02
C VAL A 162 10.28 9.26 -7.29
N PRO A 163 10.12 8.40 -8.32
CA PRO A 163 11.12 7.39 -8.63
C PRO A 163 12.48 7.99 -8.98
N SER A 164 13.54 7.39 -8.42
CA SER A 164 14.92 7.77 -8.73
C SER A 164 15.27 7.47 -10.19
N LEU A 165 16.29 8.17 -10.72
CA LEU A 165 16.78 7.93 -12.08
C LEU A 165 17.30 6.49 -12.25
N GLU A 166 17.95 5.95 -11.22
CA GLU A 166 18.42 4.57 -11.19
C GLU A 166 17.25 3.59 -11.32
N TYR A 167 16.21 3.75 -10.50
CA TYR A 167 15.01 2.91 -10.56
C TYR A 167 14.34 3.01 -11.93
N LYS A 168 14.16 4.23 -12.46
CA LYS A 168 13.57 4.43 -13.80
C LYS A 168 14.38 3.72 -14.87
N ARG A 169 15.71 3.78 -14.84
CA ARG A 169 16.61 3.10 -15.79
C ARG A 169 16.55 1.58 -15.65
N GLN A 170 16.49 1.05 -14.44
CA GLN A 170 16.32 -0.37 -14.20
C GLN A 170 15.00 -0.87 -14.80
N ARG A 171 13.89 -0.18 -14.53
CA ARG A 171 12.57 -0.50 -15.10
C ARG A 171 12.55 -0.37 -16.61
N TRP A 172 13.14 0.69 -17.15
CA TRP A 172 13.29 0.87 -18.60
C TRP A 172 14.07 -0.29 -19.25
N GLY A 173 15.19 -0.70 -18.66
CA GLY A 173 15.98 -1.83 -19.16
C GLY A 173 15.18 -3.14 -19.20
N GLN A 174 14.29 -3.35 -18.21
CA GLN A 174 13.38 -4.51 -18.19
C GLN A 174 12.34 -4.43 -19.31
N TYR A 175 11.70 -3.28 -19.53
CA TYR A 175 10.77 -3.09 -20.64
C TYR A 175 11.45 -3.25 -22.00
N MET A 176 12.67 -2.74 -22.13
CA MET A 176 13.45 -2.87 -23.36
C MET A 176 13.78 -4.34 -23.65
N LYS A 177 14.20 -5.08 -22.62
CA LYS A 177 14.44 -6.52 -22.76
C LYS A 177 13.18 -7.25 -23.22
N LEU A 178 12.04 -7.01 -22.58
CA LEU A 178 10.77 -7.66 -22.96
C LEU A 178 10.37 -7.36 -24.41
N ALA A 179 10.49 -6.09 -24.82
CA ALA A 179 10.19 -5.67 -26.18
C ALA A 179 11.13 -6.35 -27.20
N GLN A 180 12.42 -6.46 -26.88
CA GLN A 180 13.41 -7.13 -27.71
C GLN A 180 13.15 -8.64 -27.80
N ASP A 181 12.84 -9.30 -26.68
CA ASP A 181 12.50 -10.73 -26.65
C ASP A 181 11.28 -11.03 -27.55
N GLY A 182 10.29 -10.13 -27.60
CA GLY A 182 9.15 -10.22 -28.52
C GLY A 182 9.55 -10.10 -29.99
N LEU A 183 10.44 -9.16 -30.31
CA LEU A 183 10.97 -8.98 -31.67
C LEU A 183 11.80 -10.19 -32.13
N ASP A 184 12.66 -10.70 -31.25
CA ASP A 184 13.49 -11.86 -31.52
C ASP A 184 12.62 -13.10 -31.78
N THR A 185 11.60 -13.32 -30.94
CA THR A 185 10.61 -14.40 -31.14
C THR A 185 9.94 -14.31 -32.52
N ALA A 186 9.54 -13.11 -32.95
CA ALA A 186 8.91 -12.92 -34.26
C ALA A 186 9.89 -13.18 -35.42
N ASN A 187 11.14 -12.74 -35.29
CA ASN A 187 12.19 -13.00 -36.28
C ASN A 187 12.51 -14.49 -36.39
N GLU A 188 12.64 -15.19 -35.27
CA GLU A 188 12.88 -16.63 -35.20
C GLU A 188 11.74 -17.40 -35.87
N ALA A 189 10.48 -17.07 -35.56
CA ALA A 189 9.32 -17.68 -36.18
C ALA A 189 9.30 -17.48 -37.71
N LEU A 190 9.61 -16.27 -38.19
CA LEU A 190 9.70 -15.99 -39.63
C LEU A 190 10.87 -16.71 -40.29
N ALA A 191 11.99 -16.93 -39.58
CA ALA A 191 13.11 -17.73 -40.07
C ALA A 191 12.74 -19.22 -40.14
N GLU A 192 12.07 -19.75 -39.11
CA GLU A 192 11.60 -21.15 -39.09
C GLU A 192 10.57 -21.40 -40.21
N LEU A 193 9.69 -20.45 -40.53
CA LEU A 193 8.78 -20.55 -41.68
C LEU A 193 9.50 -20.70 -43.03
N LYS A 194 10.73 -20.17 -43.16
CA LYS A 194 11.53 -20.31 -44.38
C LYS A 194 12.25 -21.65 -44.45
N ILE A 195 12.70 -22.17 -43.31
CA ILE A 195 13.51 -23.39 -43.22
C ILE A 195 12.63 -24.65 -43.14
N SER A 196 11.62 -24.62 -42.28
CA SER A 196 10.75 -25.76 -41.97
C SER A 196 9.31 -25.32 -41.71
N PRO A 197 8.58 -24.83 -42.74
CA PRO A 197 7.24 -24.29 -42.58
C PRO A 197 6.26 -25.26 -41.91
N GLN A 198 6.33 -26.55 -42.24
CA GLN A 198 5.40 -27.57 -41.74
C GLN A 198 5.43 -27.70 -40.22
N LYS A 199 6.62 -27.58 -39.60
CA LYS A 199 6.77 -27.71 -38.14
C LYS A 199 6.09 -26.55 -37.41
N LEU A 200 6.39 -25.31 -37.81
CA LEU A 200 5.82 -24.14 -37.15
C LEU A 200 4.31 -24.01 -37.42
N VAL A 201 3.86 -24.33 -38.63
CA VAL A 201 2.44 -24.26 -38.99
C VAL A 201 1.63 -25.33 -38.24
N ALA A 202 2.15 -26.57 -38.12
CA ALA A 202 1.50 -27.60 -37.31
C ALA A 202 1.43 -27.23 -35.81
N GLY A 203 2.47 -26.58 -35.28
CA GLY A 203 2.45 -26.03 -33.92
C GLY A 203 1.42 -24.92 -33.76
N SER A 204 1.38 -23.98 -34.70
CA SER A 204 0.41 -22.87 -34.73
C SER A 204 -1.02 -23.38 -34.81
N TRP A 205 -1.27 -24.40 -35.64
CA TRP A 205 -2.60 -25.02 -35.79
C TRP A 205 -3.13 -25.57 -34.47
N LYS A 206 -2.29 -26.29 -33.71
CA LYS A 206 -2.68 -26.81 -32.38
C LYS A 206 -3.02 -25.70 -31.40
N LEU A 207 -2.26 -24.60 -31.41
CA LEU A 207 -2.51 -23.45 -30.56
C LEU A 207 -3.80 -22.72 -30.96
N ASP A 208 -4.00 -22.49 -32.26
CA ASP A 208 -5.17 -21.80 -32.78
C ASP A 208 -6.44 -22.65 -32.57
N GLN A 209 -6.38 -23.98 -32.74
CA GLN A 209 -7.51 -24.85 -32.37
C GLN A 209 -7.87 -24.75 -30.88
N LYS A 210 -6.87 -24.65 -30.00
CA LYS A 210 -7.09 -24.59 -28.55
C LYS A 210 -7.59 -23.24 -28.08
N TYR A 211 -6.99 -22.15 -28.55
CA TYR A 211 -7.20 -20.81 -28.00
C TYR A 211 -8.03 -19.90 -28.91
N GLN A 212 -8.09 -20.19 -30.20
CA GLN A 212 -8.80 -19.39 -31.21
C GLN A 212 -9.57 -20.27 -32.20
N PRO A 213 -10.42 -21.23 -31.76
CA PRO A 213 -10.99 -22.25 -32.64
C PRO A 213 -11.78 -21.68 -33.82
N LYS A 214 -12.43 -20.52 -33.64
CA LYS A 214 -13.15 -19.82 -34.71
C LYS A 214 -12.25 -19.35 -35.85
N SER A 215 -10.99 -19.02 -35.56
CA SER A 215 -10.03 -18.53 -36.57
C SER A 215 -9.56 -19.63 -37.52
N VAL A 216 -9.78 -20.91 -37.20
CA VAL A 216 -9.30 -22.03 -38.01
C VAL A 216 -10.39 -22.83 -38.72
N GLN A 217 -11.66 -22.50 -38.50
CA GLN A 217 -12.81 -23.21 -39.08
C GLN A 217 -12.88 -23.13 -40.61
N GLU A 218 -12.28 -22.10 -41.20
CA GLU A 218 -12.30 -21.87 -42.65
C GLU A 218 -11.18 -22.60 -43.42
N PHE A 219 -10.26 -23.25 -42.70
CA PHE A 219 -9.11 -23.95 -43.27
C PHE A 219 -9.28 -25.46 -43.18
N SER A 220 -8.76 -26.18 -44.17
CA SER A 220 -8.86 -27.64 -44.23
C SER A 220 -7.87 -28.36 -43.28
N GLY A 221 -6.88 -27.65 -42.75
CA GLY A 221 -5.86 -28.22 -41.87
C GLY A 221 -4.57 -27.39 -41.83
N PRO A 222 -3.53 -27.84 -41.11
CA PRO A 222 -2.23 -27.17 -41.06
C PRO A 222 -1.49 -27.15 -42.40
N GLU A 223 -1.88 -27.99 -43.36
CA GLU A 223 -1.28 -28.07 -44.69
C GLU A 223 -2.01 -27.19 -45.73
N ASP A 224 -3.15 -26.58 -45.38
CA ASP A 224 -3.88 -25.64 -46.24
C ASP A 224 -2.98 -24.44 -46.56
N GLU A 225 -2.69 -24.18 -47.83
CA GLU A 225 -1.83 -23.06 -48.26
C GLU A 225 -2.35 -21.70 -47.75
N ARG A 226 -3.68 -21.55 -47.63
CA ARG A 226 -4.27 -20.33 -47.06
C ARG A 226 -3.99 -20.20 -45.57
N TYR A 227 -3.93 -21.31 -44.84
CA TYR A 227 -3.54 -21.30 -43.43
C TYR A 227 -2.04 -21.02 -43.26
N VAL A 228 -1.19 -21.59 -44.12
CA VAL A 228 0.25 -21.29 -44.13
C VAL A 228 0.48 -19.79 -44.34
N GLU A 229 -0.21 -19.17 -45.30
CA GLU A 229 -0.11 -17.72 -45.52
C GLU A 229 -0.71 -16.91 -44.35
N TYR A 230 -1.83 -17.35 -43.78
CA TYR A 230 -2.39 -16.74 -42.56
C TYR A 230 -1.37 -16.72 -41.41
N VAL A 231 -0.68 -17.84 -41.14
CA VAL A 231 0.37 -17.94 -40.12
C VAL A 231 1.54 -17.02 -40.44
N ARG A 232 1.98 -16.94 -41.71
CA ARG A 232 3.02 -15.99 -42.14
C ARG A 232 2.61 -14.54 -41.84
N GLN A 233 1.40 -14.14 -42.23
CA GLN A 233 0.88 -12.79 -41.98
C GLN A 233 0.74 -12.49 -40.48
N LYS A 234 0.37 -13.49 -39.68
CA LYS A 234 0.33 -13.40 -38.21
C LYS A 234 1.71 -13.05 -37.64
N PHE A 235 2.77 -13.75 -38.04
CA PHE A 235 4.13 -13.46 -37.55
C PHE A 235 4.73 -12.16 -38.13
N LEU A 236 4.39 -11.79 -39.37
CA LEU A 236 4.77 -10.48 -39.92
C LEU A 236 4.14 -9.31 -39.14
N ARG A 237 2.88 -9.47 -38.73
CA ARG A 237 2.19 -8.51 -37.87
C ARG A 237 2.81 -8.47 -36.48
N MET A 238 3.10 -9.63 -35.90
CA MET A 238 3.80 -9.73 -34.61
C MET A 238 5.12 -8.96 -34.67
N LYS A 239 5.96 -9.21 -35.69
CA LYS A 239 7.21 -8.50 -35.91
C LYS A 239 7.02 -6.98 -35.95
N ARG A 240 6.10 -6.49 -36.78
CA ARG A 240 5.83 -5.05 -36.90
C ARG A 240 5.42 -4.42 -35.57
N ASN A 241 4.56 -5.09 -34.82
CA ASN A 241 4.12 -4.63 -33.50
C ASN A 241 5.29 -4.59 -32.51
N SER A 242 6.16 -5.61 -32.52
CA SER A 242 7.33 -5.66 -31.66
C SER A 242 8.40 -4.63 -32.04
N GLU A 243 8.63 -4.36 -33.34
CA GLU A 243 9.51 -3.27 -33.80
C GLU A 243 9.01 -1.90 -33.31
N GLU A 244 7.69 -1.68 -33.40
CA GLU A 244 7.05 -0.48 -32.88
C GLU A 244 7.21 -0.36 -31.35
N GLU A 245 7.01 -1.45 -30.62
CA GLU A 245 7.18 -1.49 -29.17
C GLU A 245 8.61 -1.17 -28.75
N VAL A 246 9.61 -1.79 -29.39
CA VAL A 246 11.03 -1.48 -29.17
C VAL A 246 11.29 0.02 -29.40
N ARG A 247 10.76 0.60 -30.48
CA ARG A 247 10.91 2.04 -30.75
C ARG A 247 10.28 2.89 -29.65
N GLN A 248 9.05 2.59 -29.25
CA GLN A 248 8.34 3.33 -28.21
C GLN A 248 9.03 3.26 -26.85
N VAL A 249 9.56 2.09 -26.47
CA VAL A 249 10.32 1.96 -25.21
C VAL A 249 11.64 2.74 -25.32
N GLN A 250 12.31 2.70 -26.46
CA GLN A 250 13.56 3.43 -26.68
C GLN A 250 13.36 4.95 -26.57
N GLU A 251 12.27 5.49 -27.12
CA GLU A 251 11.91 6.92 -27.04
C GLU A 251 11.62 7.39 -25.60
N ARG A 252 11.19 6.47 -24.73
CA ARG A 252 10.86 6.75 -23.32
C ARG A 252 12.04 6.53 -22.36
N ARG A 253 13.28 6.46 -22.88
CA ARG A 253 14.46 6.25 -22.05
C ARG A 253 14.63 7.39 -21.01
N PRO A 254 14.69 7.08 -19.70
CA PRO A 254 14.88 8.06 -18.62
C PRO A 254 16.27 8.68 -18.54
#